data_AF-A0AAI9ZCK2-F1
#
_entry.id   AF-A0AAI9ZCK2-F1
#
_cell.length_a   1.000
_cell.length_b   1.000
_cell.length_c   1.000
_cell.angle_alpha   90.00
_cell.angle_beta   90.00
_cell.angle_gamma   90.00
#
_symmetry.space_group_name_H-M   'P 1'
#
loop_
_entity.id
_entity.type
_entity.pdbx_description
1 polymer ?
#
loop_
_entity_poly.entity_id
_entity_poly.type
_entity_poly.pdbx_seq_one_letter_code
_entity_poly.pdbx_strand_id
1 'polypeptide(L)'
;MPTRTSCQSMYEEWLEAFNASSICTDDEKSHALLHIRRLDVYLTVHGPEDTGTQSDWDYFLPEFIELLTHAASAVAASNKSASHWLHTSFVLGGGFIMPLCRLALRCRHPSTRRAAIHILRGSRRRDGHLEGKLAARVLERIVDVEENGSGEITECRDVPEAARVAGVLVKFSGGKGRARLTYSRAAGPKDERALVEEELSGGSHFRGD
;
A
#
# COMPACT_ATOMS: atom_id res chain seq x y z
N MET A 1 -12.76 -9.90 -22.56
CA MET A 1 -12.05 -9.70 -21.29
C MET A 1 -12.62 -10.70 -20.29
N PRO A 2 -11.80 -11.39 -19.49
CA PRO A 2 -12.31 -12.34 -18.48
C PRO A 2 -13.20 -11.63 -17.46
N THR A 3 -14.22 -12.33 -16.95
CA THR A 3 -15.11 -11.81 -15.91
C THR A 3 -14.43 -11.90 -14.55
N ARG A 4 -14.89 -11.10 -13.57
CA ARG A 4 -14.36 -11.13 -12.19
C ARG A 4 -14.41 -12.54 -11.58
N THR A 5 -15.52 -13.25 -11.77
CA THR A 5 -15.70 -14.64 -11.33
C THR A 5 -14.73 -15.59 -12.01
N SER A 6 -14.43 -15.38 -13.31
CA SER A 6 -13.42 -16.16 -14.01
C SER A 6 -12.03 -15.93 -13.42
N CYS A 7 -11.67 -14.68 -13.09
CA CYS A 7 -10.40 -14.38 -12.43
C CYS A 7 -10.30 -15.02 -11.03
N GLN A 8 -11.40 -15.08 -10.27
CA GLN A 8 -11.47 -15.74 -8.97
C GLN A 8 -11.22 -17.25 -9.09
N SER A 9 -11.90 -17.93 -10.02
CA SER A 9 -11.68 -19.35 -10.29
C SER A 9 -10.23 -19.63 -10.69
N MET A 10 -9.66 -18.81 -11.59
CA MET A 10 -8.26 -18.96 -11.99
C MET A 10 -7.28 -18.75 -10.83
N TYR A 11 -7.60 -17.83 -9.90
CA TYR A 11 -6.80 -17.62 -8.71
C TYR A 11 -6.85 -18.82 -7.77
N GLU A 12 -8.01 -19.43 -7.57
CA GLU A 12 -8.18 -20.63 -6.74
C GLU A 12 -7.37 -21.80 -7.30
N GLU A 13 -7.47 -22.08 -8.61
CA GLU A 13 -6.65 -23.09 -9.29
C GLU A 13 -5.14 -22.82 -9.11
N TRP A 14 -4.73 -21.57 -9.28
CA TRP A 14 -3.35 -21.18 -9.08
C TRP A 14 -2.90 -21.32 -7.61
N LEU A 15 -3.78 -21.01 -6.65
CA LEU A 15 -3.49 -21.12 -5.22
C LEU A 15 -3.32 -22.58 -4.79
N GLU A 16 -4.13 -23.50 -5.33
CA GLU A 16 -3.96 -24.94 -5.11
C GLU A 16 -2.60 -25.41 -5.64
N ALA A 17 -2.24 -25.03 -6.87
CA ALA A 17 -0.95 -25.36 -7.45
C ALA A 17 0.22 -24.75 -6.65
N PHE A 18 0.06 -23.51 -6.19
CA PHE A 18 1.03 -22.82 -5.33
C PHE A 18 1.25 -23.58 -4.02
N ASN A 19 0.18 -23.98 -3.33
CA ASN A 19 0.27 -24.69 -2.06
C ASN A 19 0.81 -26.13 -2.22
N ALA A 20 0.52 -26.78 -3.34
CA ALA A 20 1.04 -28.11 -3.67
C ALA A 20 2.52 -28.09 -4.10
N SER A 21 3.03 -26.93 -4.52
CA SER A 21 4.40 -26.80 -4.99
C SER A 21 5.40 -26.88 -3.85
N SER A 22 6.48 -27.65 -4.03
CA SER A 22 7.61 -27.72 -3.11
C SER A 22 8.58 -26.55 -3.34
N ILE A 23 8.07 -25.31 -3.37
CA ILE A 23 8.91 -24.12 -3.50
C ILE A 23 9.76 -23.99 -2.22
N CYS A 24 10.96 -24.58 -2.26
CA CYS A 24 11.99 -24.38 -1.26
C CYS A 24 12.70 -23.08 -1.59
N THR A 25 12.28 -21.99 -0.95
CA THR A 25 13.11 -20.78 -0.91
C THR A 25 14.01 -20.88 0.31
N ASP A 26 15.27 -21.26 0.11
CA ASP A 26 16.31 -21.15 1.16
C ASP A 26 16.54 -19.67 1.56
N ASP A 27 15.96 -18.73 0.81
CA ASP A 27 15.95 -17.29 1.07
C ASP A 27 14.64 -16.82 1.72
N GLU A 28 14.71 -16.47 3.01
CA GLU A 28 13.60 -15.88 3.80
C GLU A 28 12.94 -14.69 3.08
N LYS A 29 13.72 -13.89 2.35
CA LYS A 29 13.23 -12.70 1.64
C LYS A 29 12.38 -13.08 0.44
N SER A 30 12.81 -14.04 -0.37
CA SER A 30 12.06 -14.53 -1.53
C SER A 30 10.74 -15.17 -1.10
N HIS A 31 10.75 -15.96 -0.01
CA HIS A 31 9.53 -16.50 0.59
C HIS A 31 8.54 -15.38 0.94
N ALA A 32 9.00 -14.35 1.65
CA ALA A 32 8.16 -13.25 2.07
C ALA A 32 7.59 -12.46 0.87
N LEU A 33 8.40 -12.15 -0.14
CA LEU A 33 7.94 -11.43 -1.34
C LEU A 33 6.90 -12.24 -2.13
N LEU A 34 7.05 -13.56 -2.18
CA LEU A 34 6.11 -14.45 -2.86
C LEU A 34 4.73 -14.44 -2.18
N HIS A 35 4.69 -14.51 -0.85
CA HIS A 35 3.44 -14.40 -0.10
C HIS A 35 2.81 -13.01 -0.20
N ILE A 36 3.60 -11.93 -0.21
CA ILE A 36 3.08 -10.58 -0.48
C ILE A 36 2.41 -10.54 -1.85
N ARG A 37 3.02 -11.16 -2.87
CA ARG A 37 2.44 -11.20 -4.21
C ARG A 37 1.15 -12.01 -4.26
N ARG A 38 1.12 -13.18 -3.60
CA ARG A 38 -0.07 -14.03 -3.43
C ARG A 38 -1.24 -13.22 -2.84
N LEU A 39 -0.98 -12.48 -1.77
CA LEU A 39 -1.98 -11.65 -1.09
C LEU A 39 -2.41 -10.42 -1.90
N ASP A 40 -1.49 -9.73 -2.58
CA ASP A 40 -1.85 -8.59 -3.45
C ASP A 40 -2.76 -9.01 -4.61
N VAL A 41 -2.51 -10.18 -5.21
CA VAL A 41 -3.41 -10.75 -6.23
C VAL A 41 -4.76 -11.12 -5.62
N TYR A 42 -4.78 -11.78 -4.46
CA TYR A 42 -6.02 -12.12 -3.75
C TYR A 42 -6.88 -10.88 -3.51
N LEU A 43 -6.31 -9.84 -2.91
CA LEU A 43 -7.00 -8.59 -2.60
C LEU A 43 -7.47 -7.87 -3.87
N THR A 44 -6.75 -7.99 -4.98
CA THR A 44 -7.16 -7.41 -6.26
C THR A 44 -8.37 -8.14 -6.87
N VAL A 45 -8.42 -9.46 -6.73
CA VAL A 45 -9.44 -10.32 -7.35
C VAL A 45 -10.69 -10.47 -6.48
N HIS A 46 -10.54 -10.46 -5.16
CA HIS A 46 -11.63 -10.65 -4.20
C HIS A 46 -12.09 -9.35 -3.51
N GLY A 47 -11.22 -8.33 -3.44
CA GLY A 47 -11.53 -7.08 -2.75
C GLY A 47 -12.58 -6.21 -3.47
N PRO A 48 -13.33 -5.36 -2.76
CA PRO A 48 -14.38 -4.51 -3.35
C PRO A 48 -13.93 -3.71 -4.57
N GLU A 49 -14.87 -3.36 -5.44
CA GLU A 49 -14.60 -2.45 -6.56
C GLU A 49 -14.18 -1.06 -6.06
N ASP A 50 -13.49 -0.31 -6.92
CA ASP A 50 -12.98 1.02 -6.57
C ASP A 50 -14.11 2.02 -6.25
N THR A 51 -15.30 1.80 -6.82
CA THR A 51 -16.53 2.55 -6.57
C THR A 51 -17.39 1.99 -5.44
N GLY A 52 -16.99 0.86 -4.85
CA GLY A 52 -17.68 0.24 -3.73
C GLY A 52 -17.49 1.00 -2.41
N THR A 53 -18.25 0.59 -1.40
CA THR A 53 -18.16 1.17 -0.04
C THR A 53 -16.80 0.84 0.56
N GLN A 54 -16.11 1.82 1.13
CA GLN A 54 -14.79 1.60 1.74
C GLN A 54 -14.88 0.66 2.95
N SER A 55 -16.01 0.62 3.65
CA SER A 55 -16.24 -0.34 4.75
C SER A 55 -16.15 -1.81 4.33
N ASP A 56 -16.40 -2.13 3.06
CA ASP A 56 -16.35 -3.52 2.59
C ASP A 56 -14.91 -4.05 2.60
N TRP A 57 -13.91 -3.17 2.67
CA TRP A 57 -12.51 -3.56 2.82
C TRP A 57 -12.17 -4.03 4.25
N ASP A 58 -12.99 -3.73 5.25
CA ASP A 58 -12.74 -4.13 6.63
C ASP A 58 -12.75 -5.66 6.79
N TYR A 59 -13.51 -6.37 5.95
CA TYR A 59 -13.53 -7.84 5.92
C TYR A 59 -12.15 -8.44 5.59
N PHE A 60 -11.29 -7.69 4.91
CA PHE A 60 -9.96 -8.12 4.49
C PHE A 60 -8.84 -7.70 5.47
N LEU A 61 -9.20 -7.27 6.68
CA LEU A 61 -8.24 -6.92 7.73
C LEU A 61 -7.24 -8.05 8.03
N PRO A 62 -7.64 -9.34 8.12
CA PRO A 62 -6.69 -10.44 8.35
C PRO A 62 -5.61 -10.50 7.27
N GLU A 63 -5.98 -10.39 5.99
CA GLU A 63 -5.07 -10.42 4.85
C GLU A 63 -4.14 -9.21 4.83
N PHE A 64 -4.64 -8.03 5.23
CA PHE A 64 -3.79 -6.85 5.39
C PHE A 64 -2.75 -7.04 6.50
N ILE A 65 -3.11 -7.66 7.62
CA ILE A 65 -2.16 -7.97 8.71
C ILE A 65 -1.13 -9.02 8.26
N GLU A 66 -1.56 -10.04 7.53
CA GLU A 66 -0.66 -11.05 6.96
C GLU A 66 0.33 -10.39 5.98
N LEU A 67 -0.16 -9.51 5.11
CA LEU A 67 0.66 -8.76 4.15
C LEU A 67 1.70 -7.89 4.86
N LEU A 68 1.34 -7.23 5.97
CA LEU A 68 2.28 -6.48 6.80
C LEU A 68 3.35 -7.37 7.41
N THR A 69 2.95 -8.54 7.90
CA THR A 69 3.86 -9.50 8.53
C THR A 69 4.93 -9.96 7.54
N HIS A 70 4.53 -10.32 6.31
CA HIS A 70 5.49 -10.67 5.27
C HIS A 70 6.35 -9.48 4.84
N ALA A 71 5.78 -8.28 4.72
CA ALA A 71 6.55 -7.08 4.39
C ALA A 71 7.63 -6.78 5.45
N ALA A 72 7.30 -6.91 6.73
CA ALA A 72 8.25 -6.75 7.83
C ALA A 72 9.37 -7.80 7.75
N SER A 73 9.05 -9.08 7.51
CA SER A 73 10.05 -10.14 7.31
C SER A 73 10.94 -9.87 6.10
N ALA A 74 10.39 -9.41 4.98
CA ALA A 74 11.17 -9.08 3.78
C ALA A 74 12.17 -7.94 4.02
N VAL A 75 11.80 -6.95 4.84
CA VAL A 75 12.69 -5.86 5.26
C VAL A 75 13.75 -6.37 6.24
N ALA A 76 13.38 -7.16 7.24
CA ALA A 76 14.30 -7.73 8.22
C ALA A 76 15.37 -8.61 7.54
N ALA A 77 14.97 -9.52 6.65
CA ALA A 77 15.90 -10.35 5.88
C ALA A 77 16.85 -9.52 5.00
N SER A 78 16.34 -8.42 4.41
CA SER A 78 17.16 -7.49 3.63
C SER A 78 18.23 -6.80 4.48
N ASN A 79 17.94 -6.50 5.75
CA ASN A 79 18.89 -5.87 6.66
C ASN A 79 19.97 -6.87 7.14
N LYS A 80 19.61 -8.15 7.36
CA LYS A 80 20.57 -9.21 7.72
C LYS A 80 21.62 -9.43 6.62
N SER A 81 21.21 -9.36 5.35
CA SER A 81 22.07 -9.60 4.19
C SER A 81 22.87 -8.36 3.74
N ALA A 82 22.67 -7.19 4.36
CA ALA A 82 23.31 -5.95 3.93
C ALA A 82 24.79 -5.91 4.35
N SER A 83 25.67 -6.52 3.55
CA SER A 83 27.11 -6.32 3.62
C SER A 83 27.48 -4.91 3.14
N HIS A 84 27.50 -3.92 4.04
CA HIS A 84 28.10 -2.56 3.89
C HIS A 84 27.71 -1.68 2.67
N TRP A 85 26.95 -2.18 1.69
CA TRP A 85 26.55 -1.44 0.50
C TRP A 85 25.22 -0.72 0.75
N LEU A 86 25.31 0.61 0.93
CA LEU A 86 24.20 1.52 1.24
C LEU A 86 23.23 1.79 0.07
N HIS A 87 23.25 1.00 -1.00
CA HIS A 87 22.52 1.31 -2.24
C HIS A 87 21.04 0.96 -2.20
N THR A 88 20.21 1.86 -2.74
CA THR A 88 18.79 1.63 -3.00
C THR A 88 18.60 0.55 -4.07
N SER A 89 17.84 -0.50 -3.78
CA SER A 89 17.54 -1.56 -4.76
C SER A 89 16.32 -1.22 -5.61
N PHE A 90 16.41 -1.40 -6.93
CA PHE A 90 15.29 -1.31 -7.87
C PHE A 90 14.60 -2.66 -8.02
N VAL A 91 13.28 -2.67 -7.97
CA VAL A 91 12.43 -3.82 -8.31
C VAL A 91 11.33 -3.32 -9.25
N LEU A 92 10.83 -4.17 -10.15
CA LEU A 92 9.66 -3.84 -10.96
C LEU A 92 8.63 -4.96 -10.77
N GLY A 93 7.49 -4.66 -10.16
CA GLY A 93 6.35 -5.58 -10.07
C GLY A 93 6.53 -6.81 -9.15
N GLY A 94 7.65 -6.91 -8.44
CA GLY A 94 7.95 -7.98 -7.46
C GLY A 94 8.26 -7.47 -6.06
N GLY A 95 7.98 -6.19 -5.78
CA GLY A 95 8.26 -5.55 -4.50
C GLY A 95 7.04 -5.50 -3.57
N PHE A 96 7.27 -5.04 -2.34
CA PHE A 96 6.22 -4.81 -1.36
C PHE A 96 5.67 -3.37 -1.35
N ILE A 97 6.26 -2.46 -2.14
CA ILE A 97 5.89 -1.04 -2.11
C ILE A 97 4.45 -0.84 -2.59
N MET A 98 4.12 -1.31 -3.80
CA MET A 98 2.77 -1.17 -4.35
C MET A 98 1.70 -1.88 -3.49
N PRO A 99 1.92 -3.13 -3.02
CA PRO A 99 1.00 -3.79 -2.10
C PRO A 99 0.76 -3.01 -0.79
N LEU A 100 1.80 -2.46 -0.16
CA LEU A 100 1.65 -1.64 1.05
C LEU A 100 0.92 -0.31 0.78
N CYS A 101 1.14 0.31 -0.38
CA CYS A 101 0.36 1.48 -0.79
C CYS A 101 -1.12 1.14 -0.92
N ARG A 102 -1.45 0.02 -1.57
CA ARG A 102 -2.83 -0.46 -1.69
C ARG A 102 -3.44 -0.70 -0.31
N LEU A 103 -2.72 -1.37 0.59
CA LEU A 103 -3.15 -1.59 1.97
C LEU A 103 -3.46 -0.26 2.67
N ALA A 104 -2.54 0.69 2.68
CA ALA A 104 -2.73 1.95 3.41
C ALA A 104 -3.85 2.83 2.80
N LEU A 105 -4.12 2.68 1.49
CA LEU A 105 -5.22 3.33 0.79
C LEU A 105 -6.57 2.65 1.01
N ARG A 106 -6.64 1.33 1.21
CA ARG A 106 -7.91 0.59 1.29
C ARG A 106 -8.34 0.25 2.71
N CYS A 107 -7.40 -0.16 3.55
CA CYS A 107 -7.66 -0.49 4.95
C CYS A 107 -8.07 0.76 5.72
N ARG A 108 -9.09 0.66 6.57
CA ARG A 108 -9.52 1.75 7.49
C ARG A 108 -8.93 1.62 8.90
N HIS A 109 -8.36 0.46 9.23
CA HIS A 109 -7.85 0.19 10.57
C HIS A 109 -6.59 1.04 10.87
N PRO A 110 -6.64 1.95 11.85
CA PRO A 110 -5.64 3.00 12.00
C PRO A 110 -4.23 2.46 12.26
N SER A 111 -4.08 1.45 13.11
CA SER A 111 -2.76 0.87 13.40
C SER A 111 -2.15 0.15 12.20
N THR A 112 -2.97 -0.55 11.42
CA THR A 112 -2.56 -1.32 10.23
C THR A 112 -2.06 -0.38 9.14
N ARG A 113 -2.76 0.74 8.91
CA ARG A 113 -2.35 1.77 7.96
C ARG A 113 -1.04 2.44 8.36
N ARG A 114 -0.92 2.86 9.62
CA ARG A 114 0.29 3.50 10.15
C ARG A 114 1.50 2.56 10.13
N ALA A 115 1.30 1.27 10.38
CA ALA A 115 2.35 0.26 10.27
C ALA A 115 2.85 0.11 8.81
N ALA A 116 1.96 0.08 7.82
CA ALA A 116 2.33 0.02 6.41
C ALA A 116 3.16 1.25 5.99
N ILE A 117 2.73 2.43 6.39
CA ILE A 117 3.43 3.71 6.16
C ILE A 117 4.82 3.68 6.81
N HIS A 118 4.93 3.16 8.04
CA HIS A 118 6.21 3.04 8.74
C HIS A 118 7.19 2.15 7.96
N ILE A 119 6.75 0.99 7.47
CA ILE A 119 7.58 0.09 6.64
C ILE A 119 8.00 0.79 5.35
N LEU A 120 7.08 1.47 4.66
CA LEU A 120 7.39 2.23 3.44
C LEU A 120 8.44 3.31 3.67
N ARG A 121 8.33 4.07 4.77
CA ARG A 121 9.29 5.11 5.16
C ARG A 121 10.69 4.56 5.39
N GLY A 122 10.79 3.41 6.07
CA GLY A 122 12.05 2.74 6.35
C GLY A 122 12.66 2.04 5.14
N SER A 123 11.88 1.78 4.09
CA SER A 123 12.34 1.03 2.93
C SER A 123 13.34 1.84 2.08
N ARG A 124 14.53 1.27 1.87
CA ARG A 124 15.53 1.75 0.90
C ARG A 124 15.33 1.09 -0.47
N ARG A 125 14.07 1.00 -0.92
CA ARG A 125 13.71 0.35 -2.19
C ARG A 125 12.95 1.32 -3.08
N ARG A 126 13.08 1.10 -4.38
CA ARG A 126 12.30 1.77 -5.41
C ARG A 126 11.59 0.72 -6.26
N ASP A 127 10.29 0.89 -6.46
CA ASP A 127 9.48 0.07 -7.37
C ASP A 127 9.19 0.90 -8.63
N GLY A 128 9.94 0.70 -9.71
CA GLY A 128 9.88 1.61 -10.86
C GLY A 128 10.34 3.04 -10.50
N HIS A 129 9.42 4.00 -10.62
CA HIS A 129 9.61 5.39 -10.19
C HIS A 129 9.16 5.66 -8.74
N LEU A 130 8.51 4.69 -8.10
CA LEU A 130 7.94 4.85 -6.77
C LEU A 130 8.99 4.57 -5.69
N GLU A 131 9.37 5.61 -4.95
CA GLU A 131 10.23 5.49 -3.77
C GLU A 131 9.37 5.33 -2.51
N GLY A 132 9.73 4.39 -1.64
CA GLY A 132 8.99 4.12 -0.40
C GLY A 132 8.81 5.35 0.50
N LYS A 133 9.81 6.21 0.63
CA LYS A 133 9.70 7.47 1.41
C LYS A 133 8.69 8.45 0.83
N LEU A 134 8.64 8.58 -0.49
CA LEU A 134 7.68 9.46 -1.15
C LEU A 134 6.27 8.87 -1.05
N ALA A 135 6.13 7.55 -1.24
CA ALA A 135 4.89 6.83 -1.02
C ALA A 135 4.35 7.03 0.41
N ALA A 136 5.20 6.84 1.43
CA ALA A 136 4.83 7.01 2.83
C ALA A 136 4.30 8.42 3.10
N ARG A 137 4.93 9.48 2.57
CA ARG A 137 4.46 10.86 2.74
C ARG A 137 3.10 11.12 2.08
N VAL A 138 2.89 10.58 0.88
CA VAL A 138 1.60 10.70 0.20
C VAL A 138 0.50 10.02 1.02
N LEU A 139 0.79 8.83 1.54
CA LEU A 139 -0.16 8.05 2.33
C LEU A 139 -0.44 8.69 3.69
N GLU A 140 0.56 9.26 4.35
CA GLU A 140 0.35 10.06 5.57
C GLU A 140 -0.57 11.21 5.32
N ARG A 141 -0.34 11.97 4.24
CA ARG A 141 -1.21 13.10 3.92
C ARG A 141 -2.67 12.65 3.74
N ILE A 142 -2.87 11.50 3.10
CA ILE A 142 -4.21 10.91 2.93
C ILE A 142 -4.79 10.49 4.28
N VAL A 143 -4.05 9.74 5.09
CA VAL A 143 -4.47 9.33 6.44
C VAL A 143 -4.85 10.54 7.28
N ASP A 144 -3.98 11.56 7.34
CA ASP A 144 -4.22 12.78 8.09
C ASP A 144 -5.49 13.50 7.65
N VAL A 145 -5.78 13.52 6.34
CA VAL A 145 -7.00 14.14 5.80
C VAL A 145 -8.26 13.37 6.23
N GLU A 146 -8.21 12.05 6.20
CA GLU A 146 -9.37 11.20 6.53
C GLU A 146 -9.60 11.10 8.04
N GLU A 147 -8.53 11.21 8.83
CA GLU A 147 -8.56 11.15 10.28
C GLU A 147 -8.82 12.54 10.90
N ASN A 148 -8.70 13.62 10.13
CA ASN A 148 -8.88 14.99 10.62
C ASN A 148 -10.30 15.24 11.14
N GLY A 149 -10.38 15.79 12.36
CA GLY A 149 -11.65 16.11 13.00
C GLY A 149 -12.35 14.90 13.64
N SER A 150 -11.79 13.71 13.50
CA SER A 150 -12.18 12.54 14.29
C SER A 150 -11.52 12.64 15.67
N GLY A 151 -12.18 12.12 16.70
CA GLY A 151 -11.65 12.10 18.06
C GLY A 151 -10.50 11.09 18.22
N GLU A 152 -10.58 10.24 19.23
CA GLU A 152 -9.66 9.11 19.33
C GLU A 152 -9.99 8.08 18.24
N ILE A 153 -8.98 7.69 17.44
CA ILE A 153 -9.15 6.76 16.31
C ILE A 153 -8.45 5.46 16.64
N THR A 154 -9.25 4.45 16.98
CA THR A 154 -8.80 3.14 17.47
C THR A 154 -9.18 2.01 16.53
N GLU A 155 -10.32 2.13 15.85
CA GLU A 155 -10.94 1.06 15.07
C GLU A 155 -11.36 1.56 13.68
N CYS A 156 -11.69 0.66 12.75
CA CYS A 156 -12.10 1.02 11.38
C CYS A 156 -13.32 1.96 11.33
N ARG A 157 -14.25 1.82 12.28
CA ARG A 157 -15.51 2.59 12.33
C ARG A 157 -15.29 4.08 12.65
N ASP A 158 -14.14 4.40 13.25
CA ASP A 158 -13.80 5.76 13.67
C ASP A 158 -13.42 6.65 12.47
N VAL A 159 -13.16 6.03 11.30
CA VAL A 159 -12.99 6.72 10.02
C VAL A 159 -14.23 6.44 9.15
N PRO A 160 -15.28 7.28 9.23
CA PRO A 160 -16.52 7.05 8.52
C PRO A 160 -16.34 7.21 7.00
N GLU A 161 -17.26 6.62 6.24
CA GLU A 161 -17.25 6.63 4.76
C GLU A 161 -17.11 8.05 4.18
N ALA A 162 -17.80 9.03 4.77
CA ALA A 162 -17.75 10.42 4.33
C ALA A 162 -16.36 11.08 4.51
N ALA A 163 -15.58 10.64 5.51
CA ALA A 163 -14.25 11.14 5.76
C ALA A 163 -13.20 10.54 4.79
N ARG A 164 -13.48 9.36 4.22
CA ARG A 164 -12.59 8.68 3.28
C ARG A 164 -12.44 9.48 1.98
N VAL A 165 -11.19 9.62 1.52
CA VAL A 165 -10.92 10.25 0.22
C VAL A 165 -11.26 9.28 -0.92
N ALA A 166 -11.60 9.82 -2.09
CA ALA A 166 -11.89 9.02 -3.28
C ALA A 166 -11.20 9.57 -4.52
N GLY A 167 -11.01 8.73 -5.55
CA GLY A 167 -10.39 9.13 -6.80
C GLY A 167 -8.92 9.56 -6.64
N VAL A 168 -8.19 8.91 -5.73
CA VAL A 168 -6.78 9.21 -5.45
C VAL A 168 -5.94 8.95 -6.70
N LEU A 169 -5.33 10.00 -7.22
CA LEU A 169 -4.37 9.97 -8.30
C LEU A 169 -3.06 10.59 -7.84
N VAL A 170 -1.97 9.83 -8.00
CA VAL A 170 -0.62 10.30 -7.64
C VAL A 170 0.23 10.36 -8.90
N LYS A 171 0.68 11.57 -9.26
CA LYS A 171 1.60 11.79 -10.37
C LYS A 171 2.98 12.13 -9.85
N PHE A 172 3.94 11.26 -10.10
CA PHE A 172 5.34 11.49 -9.75
C PHE A 172 5.98 12.44 -10.76
N SER A 173 6.50 13.56 -10.30
CA SER A 173 7.30 14.46 -11.15
C SER A 173 8.73 13.93 -11.22
N GLY A 174 9.10 13.37 -12.37
CA GLY A 174 10.38 12.68 -12.59
C GLY A 174 11.60 13.44 -12.03
N GLY A 175 12.39 12.75 -11.21
CA GLY A 175 13.72 13.18 -10.77
C GLY A 175 13.79 14.19 -9.62
N LYS A 176 12.69 14.83 -9.21
CA LYS A 176 12.73 15.89 -8.16
C LYS A 176 12.19 15.46 -6.80
N GLY A 177 11.85 14.17 -6.64
CA GLY A 177 11.24 13.66 -5.41
C GLY A 177 9.89 14.29 -5.10
N ARG A 178 9.17 14.82 -6.10
CA ARG A 178 7.87 15.47 -5.92
C ARG A 178 6.74 14.58 -6.42
N ALA A 179 5.60 14.67 -5.77
CA ALA A 179 4.37 14.03 -6.18
C ALA A 179 3.23 15.04 -6.21
N ARG A 180 2.45 15.05 -7.27
CA ARG A 180 1.15 15.73 -7.30
C ARG A 180 0.10 14.73 -6.87
N LEU A 181 -0.63 15.07 -5.82
CA LEU A 181 -1.70 14.28 -5.24
C LEU A 181 -3.03 14.97 -5.59
N THR A 182 -3.91 14.22 -6.26
CA THR A 182 -5.27 14.65 -6.57
C THR A 182 -6.24 13.67 -5.92
N TYR A 183 -7.26 14.16 -5.22
CA TYR A 183 -8.32 13.32 -4.64
C TYR A 183 -9.58 14.15 -4.42
N SER A 184 -10.69 13.48 -4.18
CA SER A 184 -11.95 14.09 -3.74
C SER A 184 -12.23 13.78 -2.28
N ARG A 185 -12.79 14.73 -1.55
CA ARG A 185 -13.20 14.56 -0.14
C ARG A 185 -14.48 15.35 0.16
N ALA A 186 -15.23 14.94 1.17
CA ALA A 186 -16.36 15.73 1.66
C ALA A 186 -15.88 17.12 2.13
N ALA A 187 -16.61 18.16 1.72
CA ALA A 187 -16.30 19.55 2.04
C ALA A 187 -17.58 20.34 2.35
N GLY A 188 -17.49 21.21 3.36
CA GLY A 188 -18.58 22.10 3.75
C GLY A 188 -19.72 21.41 4.52
N PRO A 189 -20.75 22.16 4.95
CA PRO A 189 -21.82 21.67 5.82
C PRO A 189 -22.81 20.70 5.15
N LYS A 190 -22.69 20.48 3.83
CA LYS A 190 -23.52 19.54 3.06
C LYS A 190 -22.75 18.28 2.64
N ASP A 191 -21.50 18.13 3.08
CA ASP A 191 -20.60 17.03 2.70
C ASP A 191 -20.46 16.84 1.17
N GLU A 192 -20.58 17.92 0.40
CA GLU A 192 -20.37 17.87 -1.05
C GLU A 192 -18.91 17.53 -1.34
N ARG A 193 -18.66 16.54 -2.19
CA ARG A 193 -17.29 16.13 -2.52
C ARG A 193 -16.61 17.17 -3.40
N ALA A 194 -15.55 17.79 -2.88
CA ALA A 194 -14.71 18.72 -3.62
C ALA A 194 -13.42 18.04 -4.09
N LEU A 195 -12.97 18.37 -5.30
CA LEU A 195 -11.66 17.96 -5.81
C LEU A 195 -10.57 18.81 -5.14
N VAL A 196 -9.53 18.14 -4.66
CA VAL A 196 -8.35 18.74 -4.02
C VAL A 196 -7.12 18.33 -4.83
N GLU A 197 -6.26 19.30 -5.12
CA GLU A 197 -4.95 19.09 -5.73
C GLU A 197 -3.86 19.68 -4.83
N GLU A 198 -2.87 18.86 -4.49
CA GLU A 198 -1.75 19.25 -3.64
C GLU A 198 -0.42 18.80 -4.27
N GLU A 199 0.62 19.62 -4.15
CA GLU A 199 1.98 19.23 -4.50
C GLU A 199 2.75 18.87 -3.23
N LEU A 200 3.16 17.61 -3.13
CA LEU A 200 3.98 17.10 -2.04
C LEU A 200 5.43 17.08 -2.48
N SER A 201 6.27 17.81 -1.76
CA SER A 201 7.70 17.81 -1.99
C SER A 201 8.38 16.72 -1.17
N GLY A 202 9.33 16.04 -1.80
CA GLY A 202 10.24 15.20 -1.08
C GLY A 202 11.22 16.09 -0.33
N GLY A 203 11.08 16.18 0.99
CA GLY A 203 12.08 16.77 1.89
C GLY A 203 13.51 16.44 1.41
N SER A 204 14.33 17.49 1.38
CA SER A 204 15.55 17.67 0.60
C SER A 204 16.66 16.64 0.82
N HIS A 205 17.51 16.56 -0.22
CA HIS A 205 18.85 15.97 -0.32
C HIS A 205 18.98 14.45 -0.35
N PHE A 206 18.90 13.90 -1.58
CA PHE A 206 20.06 13.16 -2.07
C PHE A 206 20.83 14.11 -3.00
N ARG A 207 21.84 14.81 -2.46
CA ARG A 207 22.99 15.21 -3.27
C ARG A 207 23.66 13.90 -3.69
N GLY A 208 23.50 13.54 -4.95
CA GLY A 208 24.45 12.67 -5.61
C GLY A 208 25.53 13.58 -6.17
N ASP A 209 26.69 13.55 -5.51
CA ASP A 209 27.97 13.70 -6.21
C ASP A 209 28.17 12.50 -7.15
#